data_AF-A0A8S4QGF4-F1
#
_entry.id   AF-A0A8S4QGF4-F1
#
_cell.length_a   1.000
_cell.length_b   1.000
_cell.length_c   1.000
_cell.angle_alpha   90.00
_cell.angle_beta   90.00
_cell.angle_gamma   90.00
#
_symmetry.space_group_name_H-M   'P 1'
#
loop_
_entity.id
_entity.type
_entity.pdbx_description
1 polymer ?
#
loop_
_entity_poly.entity_id
_entity_poly.type
_entity_poly.pdbx_seq_one_letter_code
_entity_poly.pdbx_strand_id
1 'polypeptide(L)'
;MPLIDITNPAVIIFLIENYEKENRLRLNWIHKNWEQIQQAATLNRESTNYFETDVIAQGMIDGLPTITRDHIVAGYNRRKTPIRDGTFIPGVKNLRHGHSIIDVALGDPKEDPRLEKPRDDLTFDPVMRPIDPEIKSVIRKPKPEFGREQYLAKRSRIAPEKKYYFAECSSFEHGWRLKDSALRQKPVYGRCWHLNKALRTRVGPQPDPPHYKPSEPPGVNKCSAI
;
A
#
# COMPACT_ATOMS: atom_id res chain seq x y z
N MET A 1 -9.77 13.92 3.10
CA MET A 1 -8.98 15.11 3.45
C MET A 1 -9.97 16.17 3.89
N PRO A 2 -9.73 16.86 5.01
CA PRO A 2 -10.55 18.01 5.37
C PRO A 2 -10.51 19.03 4.22
N LEU A 3 -11.64 19.68 3.96
CA LEU A 3 -11.71 20.77 2.99
C LEU A 3 -10.81 21.89 3.50
N ILE A 4 -9.82 22.29 2.68
CA ILE A 4 -8.94 23.42 2.99
C ILE A 4 -9.82 24.67 3.01
N ASP A 5 -9.77 25.44 4.09
CA ASP A 5 -10.53 26.68 4.22
C ASP A 5 -9.87 27.78 3.38
N ILE A 6 -10.40 27.99 2.18
CA ILE A 6 -9.90 28.96 1.19
C ILE A 6 -10.27 30.40 1.61
N THR A 7 -11.11 30.59 2.64
CA THR A 7 -11.48 31.92 3.13
C THR A 7 -10.49 32.49 4.14
N ASN A 8 -9.60 31.66 4.69
CA ASN A 8 -8.59 32.12 5.64
C ASN A 8 -7.38 32.72 4.89
N PRO A 9 -7.03 34.01 5.11
CA PRO A 9 -5.95 34.68 4.40
C PRO A 9 -4.57 34.04 4.64
N ALA A 10 -4.33 33.43 5.81
CA ALA A 10 -3.07 32.76 6.09
C ALA A 10 -2.86 31.52 5.21
N VAL A 11 -3.95 30.80 4.90
CA VAL A 11 -3.92 29.63 4.03
C VAL A 11 -3.66 30.06 2.58
N ILE A 12 -4.27 31.15 2.13
CA ILE A 12 -4.03 31.72 0.80
C ILE A 12 -2.56 32.11 0.63
N ILE A 13 -1.99 32.83 1.61
CA ILE A 13 -0.57 33.25 1.58
C ILE A 13 0.35 32.03 1.49
N PHE A 14 0.14 31.01 2.32
CA PHE A 14 0.93 29.78 2.31
C PHE A 14 0.89 29.05 0.95
N LEU A 15 -0.29 28.98 0.32
CA LEU A 15 -0.44 28.35 -0.99
C LEU A 15 0.31 29.12 -2.09
N ILE A 16 0.27 30.46 -2.05
CA ILE A 16 1.02 31.32 -2.98
C ILE A 16 2.52 31.09 -2.79
N GLU A 17 3.03 31.10 -1.57
CA GLU A 17 4.46 30.87 -1.29
C GLU A 17 4.95 29.50 -1.78
N ASN A 18 4.16 28.44 -1.60
CA ASN A 18 4.52 27.12 -2.10
C ASN A 18 4.52 27.06 -3.63
N TYR A 19 3.54 27.70 -4.27
CA TYR A 19 3.49 27.80 -5.73
C TYR A 19 4.74 28.53 -6.28
N GLU A 20 5.15 29.62 -5.65
CA GLU A 20 6.37 30.33 -6.01
C GLU A 20 7.64 29.49 -5.80
N LYS A 21 7.73 28.74 -4.70
CA LYS A 21 8.85 27.83 -4.43
C LYS A 21 8.95 26.74 -5.50
N GLU A 22 7.84 26.10 -5.84
CA GLU A 22 7.81 25.10 -6.92
C GLU A 22 8.22 25.71 -8.26
N ASN A 23 7.69 26.89 -8.60
CA ASN A 23 8.06 27.58 -9.83
C ASN A 23 9.57 27.87 -9.90
N ARG A 24 10.18 28.35 -8.81
CA ARG A 24 11.64 28.55 -8.74
C ARG A 24 12.41 27.25 -8.91
N LEU A 25 11.97 26.17 -8.28
CA LEU A 25 12.62 24.86 -8.41
C LEU A 25 12.53 24.33 -9.85
N ARG A 26 11.37 24.48 -10.49
CA ARG A 26 11.17 24.11 -11.90
C ARG A 26 12.04 24.95 -12.83
N LEU A 27 12.08 26.27 -12.66
CA LEU A 27 12.95 27.14 -13.44
C LEU A 27 14.43 26.77 -13.27
N ASN A 28 14.88 26.54 -12.04
CA ASN A 28 16.25 26.10 -11.76
C ASN A 28 16.56 24.76 -12.42
N TRP A 29 15.62 23.81 -12.40
CA TRP A 29 15.80 22.53 -13.08
C TRP A 29 15.85 22.70 -14.60
N ILE A 30 14.98 23.53 -15.19
CA ILE A 30 14.98 23.82 -16.63
C ILE A 30 16.30 24.47 -17.03
N HIS A 31 16.79 25.45 -16.27
CA HIS A 31 18.08 26.09 -16.55
C HIS A 31 19.25 25.12 -16.45
N LYS A 32 19.28 24.25 -15.43
CA LYS A 32 20.33 23.23 -15.28
C LYS A 32 20.35 22.21 -16.42
N ASN A 33 19.19 21.89 -16.98
CA ASN A 33 19.06 20.89 -18.05
C ASN A 33 18.75 21.52 -19.41
N TRP A 34 18.98 22.83 -19.56
CA TRP A 34 18.55 23.59 -20.73
C TRP A 34 19.14 23.02 -22.03
N GLU A 35 20.43 22.71 -22.02
CA GLU A 35 21.13 22.15 -23.19
C GLU A 35 20.55 20.81 -23.63
N GLN A 36 20.24 19.92 -22.67
CA GLN A 36 19.62 18.62 -22.95
C GLN A 36 18.20 18.78 -23.50
N ILE A 37 17.43 19.72 -22.95
CA ILE A 37 16.07 20.04 -23.42
C ILE A 37 16.12 20.62 -24.83
N GLN A 38 17.05 21.53 -25.10
CA GLN A 38 17.25 22.14 -26.41
C GLN A 38 17.66 21.08 -27.45
N GLN A 39 18.58 20.18 -27.09
CA GLN A 39 18.99 19.07 -27.93
C GLN A 39 17.85 18.07 -28.18
N ALA A 40 17.01 17.79 -27.17
CA ALA A 40 15.85 16.91 -27.30
C ALA A 40 14.69 17.54 -28.11
N ALA A 41 14.56 18.88 -28.07
CA ALA A 41 13.58 19.61 -28.85
C ALA A 41 13.96 19.71 -30.33
N THR A 42 15.25 19.66 -30.66
CA THR A 42 15.72 19.60 -32.04
C THR A 42 15.57 18.19 -32.62
N LEU A 43 15.06 18.08 -33.84
CA LEU A 43 14.89 16.81 -34.56
C LEU A 43 16.22 16.19 -35.03
N ASN A 44 17.33 16.93 -34.89
CA ASN A 44 18.67 16.58 -35.34
C ASN A 44 19.47 15.86 -34.26
N ARG A 45 18.87 14.90 -33.54
CA ARG A 45 19.62 14.08 -32.60
C ARG A 45 20.48 13.10 -33.37
N GLU A 46 21.78 13.07 -33.11
CA GLU A 46 22.65 12.00 -33.61
C GLU A 46 22.08 10.65 -33.14
N SER A 47 21.99 9.68 -34.05
CA SER A 47 21.48 8.36 -33.69
C SER A 47 22.44 7.77 -32.66
N THR A 48 21.94 7.61 -31.44
CA THR A 48 22.62 6.84 -30.39
C THR A 48 22.55 5.38 -30.83
N ASN A 49 23.49 4.97 -31.67
CA ASN A 49 23.59 3.61 -32.20
C ASN A 49 23.96 2.65 -31.06
N TYR A 50 23.03 2.39 -30.15
CA TYR A 50 23.20 1.37 -29.13
C TYR A 50 23.09 0.01 -29.81
N PHE A 51 24.16 -0.76 -29.77
CA PHE A 51 24.11 -2.15 -30.16
C PHE A 51 23.66 -2.99 -28.96
N GLU A 52 23.08 -4.17 -29.22
CA GLU A 52 22.69 -5.10 -28.15
C GLU A 52 23.87 -5.44 -27.23
N THR A 53 25.08 -5.47 -27.80
CA THR A 53 26.33 -5.66 -27.06
C THR A 53 26.59 -4.57 -26.03
N ASP A 54 26.22 -3.32 -26.32
CA ASP A 54 26.48 -2.17 -25.43
C ASP A 54 25.52 -2.18 -24.24
N VAL A 55 24.27 -2.57 -24.47
CA VAL A 55 23.26 -2.73 -23.41
C VAL A 55 23.65 -3.85 -22.46
N ILE A 56 24.14 -4.97 -23.00
CA ILE A 56 24.65 -6.09 -22.21
C ILE A 56 25.90 -5.67 -21.42
N ALA A 57 26.85 -4.98 -22.08
CA ALA A 57 28.07 -4.50 -21.44
C ALA A 57 27.78 -3.54 -20.29
N GLN A 58 26.82 -2.62 -20.45
CA GLN A 58 26.43 -1.69 -19.41
C GLN A 58 25.86 -2.40 -18.19
N GLY A 59 25.00 -3.41 -18.39
CA GLY A 59 24.48 -4.24 -17.29
C GLY A 59 25.59 -4.98 -16.53
N MET A 60 26.63 -5.44 -17.23
CA MET A 60 27.81 -6.05 -16.60
C MET A 60 28.64 -5.04 -15.81
N ILE A 61 28.84 -3.83 -16.36
CA ILE A 61 29.55 -2.72 -15.71
C ILE A 61 28.83 -2.29 -14.42
N ASP A 62 27.51 -2.17 -14.47
CA ASP A 62 26.71 -1.76 -13.32
C ASP A 62 26.69 -2.85 -12.21
N GLY A 63 26.83 -4.13 -12.58
CA GLY A 63 26.89 -5.25 -11.64
C GLY A 63 28.26 -5.50 -10.98
N LEU A 64 29.34 -5.06 -11.63
CA LEU A 64 30.73 -5.26 -11.18
C LEU A 64 31.02 -4.71 -9.76
N PRO A 65 30.55 -3.50 -9.37
CA PRO A 65 30.74 -2.97 -8.01
C PRO A 65 30.15 -3.87 -6.92
N THR A 66 28.99 -4.49 -7.18
CA THR A 66 28.32 -5.39 -6.23
C THR A 66 29.09 -6.69 -6.10
N ILE A 67 29.47 -7.30 -7.24
CA ILE A 67 30.24 -8.56 -7.26
C ILE A 67 31.59 -8.39 -6.57
N THR A 68 32.29 -7.28 -6.84
CA THR A 68 33.59 -6.99 -6.22
C THR A 68 33.47 -6.78 -4.71
N ARG A 69 32.46 -6.03 -4.26
CA ARG A 69 32.15 -5.88 -2.83
C ARG A 69 31.89 -7.24 -2.18
N ASP A 70 31.03 -8.06 -2.77
CA ASP A 70 30.67 -9.36 -2.22
C ASP A 70 31.86 -10.31 -2.20
N HIS A 71 32.72 -10.26 -3.22
CA HIS A 71 33.96 -11.03 -3.25
C HIS A 71 34.92 -10.64 -2.13
N ILE A 72 35.11 -9.34 -1.89
CA ILE A 72 35.94 -8.82 -0.78
C ILE A 72 35.37 -9.26 0.57
N VAL A 73 34.05 -9.11 0.76
CA VAL A 73 33.35 -9.51 1.99
C VAL A 73 33.45 -11.02 2.22
N ALA A 74 33.24 -11.82 1.17
CA ALA A 74 33.38 -13.27 1.23
C ALA A 74 34.82 -13.68 1.56
N GLY A 75 35.82 -13.02 0.96
CA GLY A 75 37.23 -13.22 1.28
C GLY A 75 37.55 -12.95 2.75
N TYR A 76 37.01 -11.85 3.30
CA TYR A 76 37.14 -11.53 4.72
C TYR A 76 36.45 -12.57 5.61
N ASN A 77 35.24 -12.99 5.27
CA ASN A 77 34.48 -13.96 6.06
C ASN A 77 35.06 -15.38 6.00
N ARG A 78 35.63 -15.80 4.86
CA ARG A 78 36.34 -17.08 4.74
C ARG A 78 37.58 -17.17 5.64
N ARG A 79 38.22 -16.03 5.92
CA ARG A 79 39.39 -15.94 6.82
C ARG A 79 39.01 -15.90 8.30
N LYS A 80 37.74 -15.63 8.62
CA LYS A 80 37.27 -15.74 10.00
C LYS A 80 37.13 -17.21 10.34
N THR A 81 37.98 -17.69 11.25
CA THR A 81 37.69 -18.95 11.95
C THR A 81 36.38 -18.76 12.72
N PRO A 82 35.35 -19.59 12.52
CA PRO A 82 34.16 -19.52 13.36
C PRO A 82 34.62 -19.70 14.81
N ILE A 83 34.24 -18.77 15.68
CA ILE A 83 34.60 -18.80 17.10
C ILE A 83 33.96 -20.08 17.67
N ARG A 84 34.75 -21.14 17.84
CA ARG A 84 34.28 -22.41 18.40
C ARG A 84 34.04 -22.30 19.90
N ASP A 85 34.80 -21.44 20.55
CA ASP A 85 34.75 -21.17 21.99
C ASP A 85 34.28 -19.73 22.25
N GLY A 86 33.11 -19.37 21.71
CA GLY A 86 32.44 -18.17 22.19
C GLY A 86 32.11 -18.42 23.65
N THR A 87 32.78 -17.74 24.59
CA THR A 87 32.34 -17.68 26.01
C THR A 87 30.86 -17.31 26.12
N PHE A 88 30.32 -16.69 25.08
CA PHE A 88 28.90 -16.53 24.83
C PHE A 88 28.54 -17.10 23.45
N ILE A 89 28.48 -18.43 23.31
CA ILE A 89 27.51 -19.02 22.38
C ILE A 89 26.18 -18.44 22.84
N PRO A 90 25.43 -17.69 22.03
CA PRO A 90 24.12 -17.21 22.44
C PRO A 90 23.33 -18.46 22.82
N GLY A 91 23.26 -18.72 24.13
CA GLY A 91 22.51 -19.84 24.63
C GLY A 91 21.08 -19.69 24.16
N VAL A 92 20.30 -20.74 24.30
CA VAL A 92 18.87 -20.74 23.97
C VAL A 92 18.14 -19.49 24.49
N LYS A 93 18.58 -18.95 25.63
CA LYS A 93 18.14 -17.69 26.26
C LYS A 93 18.25 -16.42 25.39
N ASN A 94 19.11 -16.40 24.37
CA ASN A 94 19.36 -15.25 23.50
C ASN A 94 18.85 -15.45 22.06
N LEU A 95 18.46 -16.67 21.68
CA LEU A 95 18.05 -17.01 20.32
C LEU A 95 16.63 -16.54 19.95
N ARG A 96 15.81 -16.12 20.93
CA ARG A 96 14.41 -15.72 20.71
C ARG A 96 14.06 -14.29 21.15
N HIS A 97 15.04 -13.52 21.62
CA HIS A 97 14.76 -12.15 22.06
C HIS A 97 14.41 -11.24 20.88
N GLY A 98 13.30 -10.50 20.98
CA GLY A 98 12.84 -9.55 19.96
C GLY A 98 11.91 -10.12 18.90
N HIS A 99 11.55 -11.40 18.99
CA HIS A 99 10.65 -12.08 18.04
C HIS A 99 9.38 -12.65 18.68
N SER A 100 9.14 -12.41 19.97
CA SER A 100 7.88 -12.82 20.60
C SER A 100 6.71 -11.98 20.10
N ILE A 101 5.50 -12.50 20.19
CA ILE A 101 4.27 -11.78 19.79
C ILE A 101 4.14 -10.42 20.50
N ILE A 102 4.60 -10.33 21.76
CA ILE A 102 4.59 -9.10 22.57
C ILE A 102 5.63 -8.12 22.04
N ASP A 103 6.86 -8.59 21.77
CA ASP A 103 7.96 -7.73 21.29
C ASP A 103 7.63 -7.08 19.93
N VAL A 104 6.88 -7.78 19.09
CA VAL A 104 6.43 -7.29 17.77
C VAL A 104 5.14 -6.44 17.89
N ALA A 105 4.64 -6.20 19.10
CA ALA A 105 3.41 -5.45 19.37
C ALA A 105 2.17 -5.98 18.62
N LEU A 106 2.09 -7.30 18.43
CA LEU A 106 0.97 -7.98 17.76
C LEU A 106 -0.12 -8.42 18.75
N GLY A 107 0.22 -8.60 20.02
CA GLY A 107 -0.71 -9.03 21.06
C GLY A 107 -0.41 -8.36 22.40
N ASP A 108 -1.48 -8.00 23.10
CA ASP A 108 -1.38 -7.44 24.44
C ASP A 108 -1.48 -8.56 25.49
N PRO A 109 -0.57 -8.58 26.48
CA PRO A 109 -0.62 -9.52 27.59
C PRO A 109 -1.93 -9.50 28.39
N LYS A 110 -2.57 -8.33 28.46
CA LYS A 110 -3.85 -8.12 29.15
C LYS A 110 -5.00 -8.88 28.48
N GLU A 111 -4.95 -9.00 27.15
CA GLU A 111 -5.99 -9.64 26.34
C GLU A 111 -5.78 -11.16 26.24
N ASP A 112 -4.51 -11.60 26.13
CA ASP A 112 -4.15 -13.02 26.20
C ASP A 112 -3.03 -13.26 27.23
N PRO A 113 -3.35 -13.80 28.42
CA PRO A 113 -2.34 -14.08 29.44
C PRO A 113 -1.37 -15.19 29.03
N ARG A 114 -1.64 -15.95 27.95
CA ARG A 114 -0.72 -16.99 27.44
C ARG A 114 0.53 -16.41 26.78
N LEU A 115 0.51 -15.13 26.46
CA LEU A 115 1.63 -14.43 25.87
C LEU A 115 2.70 -14.07 26.92
N GLU A 116 2.31 -13.91 28.19
CA GLU A 116 3.24 -13.67 29.31
C GLU A 116 4.00 -14.95 29.65
N LYS A 117 5.10 -15.18 28.94
CA LYS A 117 5.97 -16.34 29.19
C LYS A 117 7.23 -15.94 29.96
N PRO A 118 7.72 -16.82 30.85
CA PRO A 118 9.05 -16.67 31.42
C PRO A 118 10.12 -16.64 30.31
N ARG A 119 11.16 -15.83 30.50
CA ARG A 119 12.24 -15.65 29.52
C ARG A 119 12.96 -16.94 29.12
N ASP A 120 12.98 -17.93 30.01
CA ASP A 120 13.66 -19.20 29.81
C ASP A 120 12.75 -20.27 29.17
N ASP A 121 11.47 -19.96 28.90
CA ASP A 121 10.54 -20.90 28.29
C ASP A 121 10.77 -21.04 26.77
N LEU A 122 10.86 -22.29 26.32
CA LEU A 122 11.13 -22.71 24.95
C LEU A 122 9.87 -23.07 24.17
N THR A 123 8.72 -23.11 24.82
CA THR A 123 7.46 -23.42 24.17
C THR A 123 7.16 -22.43 23.04
N PHE A 124 6.60 -22.94 21.93
CA PHE A 124 6.21 -22.09 20.82
C PHE A 124 5.06 -21.16 21.22
N ASP A 125 5.03 -19.99 20.59
CA ASP A 125 3.94 -19.04 20.79
C ASP A 125 2.62 -19.58 20.23
N PRO A 126 1.48 -19.22 20.85
CA PRO A 126 0.18 -19.67 20.37
C PRO A 126 -0.09 -19.08 18.98
N VAL A 127 -0.50 -19.94 18.05
CA VAL A 127 -0.85 -19.54 16.67
C VAL A 127 -2.14 -18.71 16.62
N MET A 128 -3.08 -19.00 17.53
CA MET A 128 -4.44 -18.46 17.55
C MET A 128 -4.68 -17.56 18.75
N ARG A 129 -5.42 -16.47 18.55
CA ARG A 129 -5.97 -15.61 19.60
C ARG A 129 -7.05 -16.36 20.41
N PRO A 130 -7.27 -15.96 21.67
CA PRO A 130 -8.35 -16.52 22.48
C PRO A 130 -9.71 -16.26 21.83
N ILE A 131 -10.59 -17.24 21.95
CA ILE A 131 -11.95 -17.15 21.41
C ILE A 131 -12.84 -16.51 22.47
N ASP A 132 -13.67 -15.57 22.02
CA ASP A 132 -14.72 -14.95 22.82
C ASP A 132 -15.56 -16.01 23.57
N PRO A 133 -15.74 -15.90 24.90
CA PRO A 133 -16.52 -16.85 25.69
C PRO A 133 -17.92 -17.09 25.13
N GLU A 134 -18.57 -16.07 24.54
CA GLU A 134 -19.91 -16.22 23.97
C GLU A 134 -19.92 -17.21 22.82
N ILE A 135 -18.97 -17.06 21.89
CA ILE A 135 -18.83 -17.94 20.72
C ILE A 135 -18.37 -19.32 21.16
N LYS A 136 -17.47 -19.39 22.14
CA LYS A 136 -16.99 -20.64 22.74
C LYS A 136 -18.14 -21.41 23.42
N SER A 137 -19.13 -20.74 24.00
CA SER A 137 -20.28 -21.41 24.63
C SER A 137 -21.14 -22.19 23.62
N VAL A 138 -21.25 -21.68 22.38
CA VAL A 138 -22.04 -22.28 21.29
C VAL A 138 -21.55 -23.69 20.94
N ILE A 139 -20.25 -23.96 21.06
CA ILE A 139 -19.68 -25.26 20.72
C ILE A 139 -20.18 -26.39 21.63
N ARG A 140 -20.55 -26.05 22.88
CA ARG A 140 -20.98 -27.01 23.90
C ARG A 140 -22.50 -27.25 23.90
N LYS A 141 -23.24 -26.58 23.02
CA LYS A 141 -24.69 -26.78 22.92
C LYS A 141 -25.03 -28.18 22.39
N PRO A 142 -25.98 -28.90 23.01
CA PRO A 142 -26.38 -30.24 22.58
C PRO A 142 -27.20 -30.20 21.28
N LYS A 143 -27.28 -31.34 20.58
CA LYS A 143 -28.20 -31.54 19.45
C LYS A 143 -29.65 -31.39 19.95
N PRO A 144 -30.59 -30.79 19.19
CA PRO A 144 -30.65 -30.64 17.73
C PRO A 144 -29.99 -29.37 17.17
N GLU A 145 -29.65 -28.40 18.01
CA GLU A 145 -28.87 -27.24 17.58
C GLU A 145 -27.45 -27.71 17.31
N PHE A 146 -27.05 -27.84 16.03
CA PHE A 146 -25.70 -28.27 15.64
C PHE A 146 -24.62 -27.28 16.13
N GLY A 147 -24.28 -27.31 17.42
CA GLY A 147 -23.47 -26.31 18.09
C GLY A 147 -22.09 -26.14 17.44
N ARG A 148 -21.50 -27.24 16.97
CA ARG A 148 -20.23 -27.22 16.22
C ARG A 148 -20.37 -26.52 14.86
N GLU A 149 -21.43 -26.79 14.11
CA GLU A 149 -21.65 -26.16 12.80
C GLU A 149 -21.96 -24.68 12.95
N GLN A 150 -22.83 -24.33 13.90
CA GLN A 150 -23.13 -22.93 14.23
C GLN A 150 -21.88 -22.20 14.74
N TYR A 151 -21.05 -22.86 15.54
CA TYR A 151 -19.76 -22.31 15.98
C TYR A 151 -18.85 -22.02 14.78
N LEU A 152 -18.69 -22.97 13.86
CA LEU A 152 -17.86 -22.78 12.66
C LEU A 152 -18.43 -21.68 11.76
N ALA A 153 -19.76 -21.62 11.59
CA ALA A 153 -20.43 -20.59 10.80
C ALA A 153 -20.31 -19.19 11.41
N LYS A 154 -20.39 -19.07 12.75
CA LYS A 154 -20.16 -17.80 13.45
C LYS A 154 -18.69 -17.41 13.39
N ARG A 155 -17.79 -18.36 13.64
CA ARG A 155 -16.35 -18.11 13.63
C ARG A 155 -15.83 -17.81 12.23
N SER A 156 -16.38 -18.38 11.16
CA SER A 156 -15.94 -18.10 9.79
C SER A 156 -16.14 -16.63 9.40
N ARG A 157 -17.22 -16.00 9.89
CA ARG A 157 -17.55 -14.58 9.65
C ARG A 157 -16.59 -13.58 10.30
N ILE A 158 -15.86 -13.99 11.33
CA ILE A 158 -14.87 -13.12 11.98
C ILE A 158 -13.68 -12.93 11.03
N ALA A 159 -13.10 -11.74 10.99
CA ALA A 159 -11.90 -11.46 10.21
C ALA A 159 -10.71 -12.34 10.68
N PRO A 160 -9.83 -12.80 9.77
CA PRO A 160 -8.69 -13.65 10.14
C PRO A 160 -7.72 -12.97 11.11
N GLU A 161 -7.54 -11.65 11.02
CA GLU A 161 -6.72 -10.82 11.93
C GLU A 161 -7.14 -10.91 13.41
N LYS A 162 -8.44 -11.13 13.66
CA LYS A 162 -8.97 -11.31 15.01
C LYS A 162 -8.86 -12.76 15.50
N LYS A 163 -8.52 -13.70 14.61
CA LYS A 163 -8.38 -15.13 14.95
C LYS A 163 -6.93 -15.52 15.16
N TYR A 164 -6.02 -14.99 14.36
CA TYR A 164 -4.61 -15.36 14.34
C TYR A 164 -3.74 -14.16 14.73
N TYR A 165 -2.55 -14.43 15.25
CA TYR A 165 -1.55 -13.39 15.46
C TYR A 165 -0.79 -13.08 14.17
N PHE A 166 -0.51 -14.11 13.38
CA PHE A 166 0.23 -14.00 12.12
C PHE A 166 -0.61 -14.44 10.91
N ALA A 167 -0.16 -14.06 9.72
CA ALA A 167 -0.73 -14.50 8.46
C ALA A 167 -0.23 -15.92 8.13
N GLU A 168 -0.92 -16.93 8.64
CA GLU A 168 -0.51 -18.34 8.50
C GLU A 168 -0.63 -18.90 7.08
N CYS A 169 -1.56 -18.37 6.28
CA CYS A 169 -1.81 -18.83 4.91
C CYS A 169 -1.36 -17.79 3.90
N SER A 170 -0.82 -18.24 2.76
CA SER A 170 -0.48 -17.37 1.62
C SER A 170 -1.68 -16.55 1.11
N SER A 171 -2.89 -17.10 1.20
CA SER A 171 -4.12 -16.38 0.87
C SER A 171 -4.42 -15.19 1.78
N PHE A 172 -3.77 -15.08 2.95
CA PHE A 172 -3.90 -13.95 3.85
C PHE A 172 -2.91 -12.82 3.56
N GLU A 173 -1.83 -13.08 2.79
CA GLU A 173 -0.87 -12.04 2.40
C GLU A 173 -1.58 -10.84 1.75
N HIS A 174 -2.58 -11.14 0.92
CA HIS A 174 -3.45 -10.14 0.32
C HIS A 174 -4.64 -9.86 1.23
N GLY A 175 -4.55 -8.79 2.02
CA GLY A 175 -5.67 -8.28 2.79
C GLY A 175 -5.52 -8.36 4.31
N TRP A 176 -4.36 -8.80 4.80
CA TRP A 176 -4.03 -8.75 6.22
C TRP A 176 -3.86 -7.31 6.73
N ARG A 177 -4.55 -6.99 7.83
CA ARG A 177 -4.54 -5.69 8.53
C ARG A 177 -4.75 -4.51 7.60
N LEU A 178 -5.65 -4.65 6.61
CA LEU A 178 -5.98 -3.56 5.67
C LEU A 178 -6.45 -2.27 6.35
N LYS A 179 -6.99 -2.36 7.57
CA LYS A 179 -7.42 -1.19 8.33
C LYS A 179 -6.26 -0.37 8.90
N ASP A 180 -5.12 -1.01 9.10
CA ASP A 180 -3.94 -0.39 9.72
C ASP A 180 -3.03 0.26 8.67
N SER A 181 -3.24 -0.03 7.38
CA SER A 181 -2.53 0.66 6.32
C SER A 181 -2.97 2.12 6.24
N ALA A 182 -2.00 3.03 6.29
CA ALA A 182 -2.25 4.46 6.12
C ALA A 182 -2.79 4.79 4.70
N LEU A 183 -2.46 3.94 3.74
CA LEU A 183 -2.84 4.05 2.34
C LEU A 183 -4.24 3.45 2.12
N ARG A 184 -5.28 4.23 2.41
CA ARG A 184 -6.66 3.94 1.97
C ARG A 184 -6.83 4.19 0.47
N GLN A 185 -6.02 3.51 -0.34
CA GLN A 185 -6.16 3.58 -1.78
C GLN A 185 -7.39 2.78 -2.20
N LYS A 186 -8.17 3.34 -3.13
CA LYS A 186 -9.25 2.59 -3.76
C LYS A 186 -8.61 1.46 -4.58
N PRO A 187 -9.16 0.25 -4.57
CA PRO A 187 -8.65 -0.82 -5.43
C PRO A 187 -8.72 -0.37 -6.89
N VAL A 188 -7.63 -0.57 -7.63
CA VAL A 188 -7.53 -0.22 -9.06
C VAL A 188 -8.66 -0.89 -9.86
N TYR A 189 -9.01 -2.12 -9.49
CA TYR A 189 -10.06 -2.93 -10.13
C TYR A 189 -11.21 -3.27 -9.16
N GLY A 190 -11.72 -2.26 -8.45
CA GLY A 190 -12.91 -2.44 -7.61
C GLY A 190 -14.17 -2.72 -8.42
N ARG A 191 -15.07 -3.57 -7.89
CA ARG A 191 -16.39 -3.77 -8.50
C ARG A 191 -17.19 -2.46 -8.47
N CYS A 192 -17.46 -1.89 -9.63
CA CYS A 192 -18.26 -0.68 -9.79
C CYS A 192 -19.71 -1.03 -10.16
N TRP A 193 -20.67 -0.51 -9.40
CA TRP A 193 -22.11 -0.68 -9.66
C TRP A 193 -22.60 0.29 -10.75
N HIS A 194 -22.13 0.10 -11.99
CA HIS A 194 -22.44 1.00 -13.11
C HIS A 194 -23.94 1.12 -13.39
N LEU A 195 -24.65 -0.03 -13.47
CA LEU A 195 -26.09 -0.06 -13.75
C LEU A 195 -26.91 0.72 -12.71
N ASN A 196 -26.70 0.43 -11.42
CA ASN A 196 -27.42 1.13 -10.36
C ASN A 196 -27.06 2.62 -10.29
N LYS A 197 -25.80 2.98 -10.58
CA LYS A 197 -25.38 4.38 -10.62
C LYS A 197 -26.01 5.15 -11.78
N ALA A 198 -26.16 4.52 -12.95
CA ALA A 198 -26.78 5.12 -14.13
C ALA A 198 -28.31 5.20 -14.01
N LEU A 199 -28.96 4.17 -13.46
CA LEU A 199 -30.42 4.09 -13.36
C LEU A 199 -31.01 4.91 -12.21
N ARG A 200 -30.27 5.14 -11.12
CA ARG A 200 -30.73 5.92 -9.94
C ARG A 200 -30.25 7.37 -9.91
N THR A 201 -29.78 7.96 -11.02
CA THR A 201 -29.42 9.38 -11.02
C THR A 201 -30.66 10.22 -10.68
N ARG A 202 -30.54 11.08 -9.65
CA ARG A 202 -31.62 12.01 -9.24
C ARG A 202 -31.91 13.09 -10.28
N VAL A 203 -30.96 13.30 -11.17
CA VAL A 203 -31.09 14.18 -12.33
C VAL A 203 -31.51 13.25 -13.48
N GLY A 204 -32.58 13.61 -14.20
CA GLY A 204 -33.11 12.82 -15.31
C GLY A 204 -32.09 12.60 -16.45
N PRO A 205 -32.54 12.16 -17.63
CA PRO A 205 -31.67 12.06 -18.80
C PRO A 205 -30.82 13.34 -18.93
N GLN A 206 -29.52 13.20 -19.16
CA GLN A 206 -28.67 14.36 -19.44
C GLN A 206 -29.31 15.14 -20.61
N PRO A 207 -29.38 16.48 -20.56
CA PRO A 207 -29.94 17.25 -21.67
C PRO A 207 -29.19 16.89 -22.95
N ASP A 208 -29.93 16.73 -24.04
CA ASP A 208 -29.33 16.36 -25.33
C ASP A 208 -28.25 17.37 -25.71
N PRO A 209 -27.14 16.91 -26.32
CA PRO A 209 -26.09 17.82 -26.78
C PRO A 209 -26.63 18.96 -27.65
N PRO A 210 -25.99 20.15 -27.65
CA PRO A 210 -26.53 21.34 -28.33
C PRO A 210 -26.84 21.15 -29.83
N HIS A 211 -26.20 20.19 -30.50
CA HIS A 211 -26.41 19.89 -31.92
C HIS A 211 -27.68 19.09 -32.22
N TYR A 212 -28.40 18.59 -31.20
CA TYR A 212 -29.72 17.97 -31.35
C TYR A 212 -30.88 18.95 -31.18
N LYS A 213 -30.60 20.25 -30.94
CA LYS A 213 -31.66 21.26 -30.89
C LYS A 213 -32.31 21.42 -32.27
N PRO A 214 -33.65 21.43 -32.37
CA PRO A 214 -34.31 21.77 -33.62
C PRO A 214 -33.92 23.19 -34.05
N SER A 215 -33.86 23.45 -35.35
CA SER A 215 -33.58 24.79 -35.86
C SER A 215 -34.66 25.76 -35.38
N GLU A 216 -34.25 26.86 -34.76
CA GLU A 216 -35.19 27.92 -34.40
C GLU A 216 -35.84 28.47 -35.68
N PRO A 217 -37.18 28.43 -35.79
CA PRO A 217 -37.84 29.01 -36.95
C PRO A 217 -37.52 30.51 -37.00
N PRO A 218 -37.25 31.09 -38.19
CA PRO A 218 -37.00 32.51 -38.30
C PRO A 218 -38.20 33.27 -37.73
N GLY A 219 -37.93 34.14 -36.75
CA GLY A 219 -38.94 34.96 -36.10
C GLY A 219 -39.69 35.86 -37.09
N VAL A 220 -40.86 36.36 -36.68
CA VAL A 220 -41.69 37.22 -37.51
C VAL A 220 -40.90 38.48 -37.90
N ASN A 221 -40.47 38.56 -39.16
CA ASN A 221 -39.88 39.75 -39.74
C ASN A 221 -40.92 40.88 -39.62
N LYS A 222 -40.70 41.82 -38.71
CA LYS A 222 -41.48 43.06 -38.67
C LYS A 222 -41.07 43.88 -39.89
N CYS A 223 -41.76 43.72 -41.01
CA CYS A 223 -41.72 44.70 -42.08
C CYS A 223 -42.09 46.05 -41.48
N SER A 224 -41.15 47.00 -41.45
CA SER A 224 -41.43 48.38 -41.07
C SER A 224 -42.37 48.98 -42.11
N ALA A 225 -43.64 49.16 -41.75
CA ALA A 225 -44.58 49.91 -42.58
C ALA A 225 -44.10 51.37 -42.68
N ILE A 226 -43.97 51.85 -43.92
CA ILE A 226 -43.79 53.26 -44.29
C ILE A 226 -45.13 53.97 -44.11
#